data_AF-A0A2U1K4I1-F1
#
_entry.id   AF-A0A2U1K4I1-F1
#
_cell.length_a   1.000
_cell.length_b   1.000
_cell.length_c   1.000
_cell.angle_alpha   90.00
_cell.angle_beta   90.00
_cell.angle_gamma   90.00
#
_symmetry.space_group_name_H-M   'P 1'
#
loop_
_entity.id
_entity.type
_entity.pdbx_description
1 polymer ?
#
loop_
_entity_poly.entity_id
_entity_poly.type
_entity_poly.pdbx_seq_one_letter_code
_entity_poly.pdbx_strand_id
1 'polypeptide(L)'
;MVFKRLRDLTTATIHEWMDQMEDPVAMLKQYMRDMEKEISKAEEAITKQKTLAQKFQMQADEARKLMAKRAGQAQLALKADEEELARQAMHGKIQYEEQVKQYEKLQAEADEQVQALMKQLSDMKERYQLLKDRKNALIARAQAAKTKENMTTTMARFDSDSIAHGFSRIEERIMELENRTEVMDKSHSFEARAVKLEHNEAVEEELKKMKESV
;
A
#
# COMPACT_ATOMS: atom_id res chain seq x y z
N MET A 1 -14.01 16.41 14.54
CA MET A 1 -13.67 15.08 15.10
C MET A 1 -12.50 14.40 14.38
N VAL A 2 -12.35 14.50 13.05
CA VAL A 2 -11.25 13.87 12.28
C VAL A 2 -9.85 14.39 12.68
N PHE A 3 -9.69 15.71 12.85
CA PHE A 3 -8.42 16.32 13.31
C PHE A 3 -7.96 15.83 14.70
N LYS A 4 -8.90 15.49 15.59
CA LYS A 4 -8.60 14.94 16.93
C LYS A 4 -8.03 13.52 16.79
N ARG A 5 -8.66 12.69 15.95
CA ARG A 5 -8.16 11.35 15.59
C ARG A 5 -6.82 11.38 14.84
N LEU A 6 -6.58 12.43 14.05
CA LEU A 6 -5.30 12.65 13.37
C LEU A 6 -4.17 12.91 14.36
N ARG A 7 -4.45 13.70 15.41
CA ARG A 7 -3.48 14.05 16.47
C ARG A 7 -3.15 12.88 17.39
N ASP A 8 -4.14 12.02 17.67
CA ASP A 8 -4.01 10.92 18.63
C ASP A 8 -3.36 9.65 18.03
N LEU A 9 -2.99 9.67 16.74
CA LEU A 9 -2.46 8.51 16.02
C LEU A 9 -0.94 8.33 16.23
N THR A 10 -0.55 7.86 17.42
CA THR A 10 0.80 7.34 17.64
C THR A 10 0.85 5.83 17.39
N THR A 11 2.04 5.26 17.17
CA THR A 11 2.22 3.81 16.94
C THR A 11 1.57 2.95 18.03
N ALA A 12 1.55 3.45 19.27
CA ALA A 12 0.95 2.82 20.44
C ALA A 12 -0.58 2.90 20.43
N THR A 13 -1.17 4.09 20.18
CA THR A 13 -2.64 4.25 20.09
C THR A 13 -3.25 3.38 18.99
N ILE A 14 -2.54 3.22 17.87
CA ILE A 14 -2.99 2.34 16.78
C ILE A 14 -2.96 0.87 17.21
N HIS A 15 -2.02 0.45 18.07
CA HIS A 15 -1.96 -0.93 18.57
C HIS A 15 -3.16 -1.24 19.47
N GLU A 16 -3.43 -0.40 20.46
CA GLU A 16 -4.58 -0.57 21.37
C GLU A 16 -5.92 -0.53 20.62
N TRP A 17 -6.03 0.31 19.59
CA TRP A 17 -7.24 0.39 18.78
C TRP A 17 -7.45 -0.82 17.86
N MET A 18 -6.37 -1.52 17.50
CA MET A 18 -6.41 -2.69 16.63
C MET A 18 -6.94 -3.94 17.35
N ASP A 19 -6.65 -4.05 18.64
CA ASP A 19 -7.02 -5.21 19.46
C ASP A 19 -8.53 -5.27 19.80
N GLN A 20 -9.27 -4.17 19.57
CA GLN A 20 -10.70 -4.06 19.88
C GLN A 20 -11.65 -4.13 18.66
N MET A 21 -11.15 -4.34 17.43
CA MET A 21 -11.98 -4.21 16.21
C MET A 21 -12.14 -5.51 15.41
N GLU A 22 -13.36 -5.77 14.94
CA GLU A 22 -13.72 -6.94 14.11
C GLU A 22 -13.06 -6.97 12.73
N ASP A 23 -12.85 -5.82 12.07
CA ASP A 23 -12.10 -5.72 10.80
C ASP A 23 -11.15 -4.49 10.78
N PRO A 24 -9.91 -4.65 11.25
CA PRO A 24 -8.92 -3.57 11.29
C PRO A 24 -8.46 -3.13 9.90
N VAL A 25 -8.61 -3.97 8.87
CA VAL A 25 -8.17 -3.66 7.50
C VAL A 25 -9.17 -2.73 6.81
N ALA A 26 -10.47 -2.96 6.97
CA ALA A 26 -11.50 -2.09 6.42
C ALA A 26 -11.46 -0.68 7.03
N MET A 27 -11.31 -0.59 8.36
CA MET A 27 -11.23 0.70 9.07
C MET A 27 -9.99 1.50 8.66
N LEU A 28 -8.83 0.85 8.53
CA LEU A 28 -7.61 1.50 8.07
C LEU A 28 -7.74 2.04 6.64
N LYS A 29 -8.39 1.30 5.74
CA LYS A 29 -8.70 1.79 4.38
C LYS A 29 -9.58 3.03 4.43
N GLN A 30 -10.61 3.05 5.27
CA GLN A 30 -11.49 4.22 5.41
C GLN A 30 -10.72 5.43 5.96
N TYR A 31 -9.90 5.23 6.99
CA TYR A 31 -9.09 6.28 7.57
C TYR A 31 -8.07 6.86 6.57
N MET A 32 -7.43 6.02 5.75
CA MET A 32 -6.56 6.48 4.67
C MET A 32 -7.31 7.34 3.65
N ARG A 33 -8.54 6.97 3.28
CA ARG A 33 -9.39 7.78 2.38
C ARG A 33 -9.73 9.14 2.97
N ASP A 34 -10.03 9.19 4.26
CA ASP A 34 -10.33 10.45 4.94
C ASP A 34 -9.07 11.34 5.03
N MET A 35 -7.90 10.74 5.29
CA MET A 35 -6.63 11.46 5.28
C MET A 35 -6.27 12.01 3.90
N GLU A 36 -6.51 11.24 2.83
CA GLU A 36 -6.30 11.69 1.45
C GLU A 36 -7.17 12.91 1.10
N LYS A 37 -8.45 12.90 1.53
CA LYS A 37 -9.33 14.07 1.39
C LYS A 37 -8.79 15.29 2.14
N GLU A 38 -8.31 15.12 3.36
CA GLU A 38 -7.77 16.22 4.15
C GLU A 38 -6.44 16.75 3.58
N ILE A 39 -5.58 15.87 3.04
CA ILE A 39 -4.37 16.26 2.28
C ILE A 39 -4.76 17.12 1.08
N SER A 40 -5.75 16.68 0.29
CA SER A 40 -6.21 17.45 -0.87
C SER A 40 -6.75 18.83 -0.47
N LYS A 41 -7.55 18.92 0.59
CA LYS A 41 -8.03 20.20 1.11
C LYS A 41 -6.89 21.11 1.56
N ALA A 42 -5.87 20.56 2.22
CA ALA A 42 -4.71 21.31 2.65
C ALA A 42 -3.91 21.85 1.46
N GLU A 43 -3.74 21.06 0.39
CA GLU A 43 -3.10 21.50 -0.86
C GLU A 43 -3.88 22.64 -1.54
N GLU A 44 -5.22 22.55 -1.57
CA GLU A 44 -6.08 23.64 -2.07
C GLU A 44 -5.93 24.91 -1.21
N ALA A 45 -5.92 24.77 0.12
CA ALA A 45 -5.77 25.89 1.04
C ALA A 45 -4.41 26.60 0.84
N ILE A 46 -3.33 25.83 0.72
CA ILE A 46 -1.99 26.36 0.41
C ILE A 46 -2.01 27.12 -0.92
N THR A 47 -2.64 26.56 -1.95
CA THR A 47 -2.73 27.19 -3.27
C THR A 47 -3.48 28.52 -3.22
N LYS A 48 -4.62 28.56 -2.51
CA LYS A 48 -5.39 29.79 -2.29
C LYS A 48 -4.55 30.83 -1.55
N GLN A 49 -3.82 30.42 -0.51
CA GLN A 49 -3.00 31.35 0.27
C GLN A 49 -1.81 31.90 -0.52
N LYS A 50 -1.12 31.06 -1.31
CA LYS A 50 -0.07 31.52 -2.24
C LYS A 50 -0.60 32.52 -3.26
N THR A 51 -1.78 32.27 -3.80
CA THR A 51 -2.45 33.18 -4.73
C THR A 51 -2.75 34.52 -4.06
N LEU A 52 -3.15 34.51 -2.78
CA LEU A 52 -3.39 35.73 -2.02
C LEU A 52 -2.10 36.53 -1.79
N ALA A 53 -1.01 35.86 -1.40
CA ALA A 53 0.31 36.49 -1.25
C ALA A 53 0.77 37.16 -2.56
N GLN A 54 0.62 36.46 -3.70
CA GLN A 54 0.93 37.01 -5.02
C GLN A 54 0.08 38.25 -5.36
N LYS A 55 -1.21 38.25 -5.00
CA LYS A 55 -2.08 39.43 -5.20
C LYS A 55 -1.59 40.63 -4.39
N PHE A 56 -1.21 40.44 -3.13
CA PHE A 56 -0.65 41.53 -2.32
C PHE A 56 0.68 42.04 -2.90
N GLN A 57 1.54 41.14 -3.39
CA GLN A 57 2.75 41.53 -4.09
C GLN A 57 2.46 42.42 -5.32
N MET A 58 1.49 42.01 -6.17
CA MET A 58 1.09 42.80 -7.33
C MET A 58 0.53 44.17 -6.94
N GLN A 59 -0.26 44.25 -5.86
CA GLN A 59 -0.79 45.51 -5.35
C GLN A 59 0.31 46.42 -4.78
N ALA A 60 1.29 45.85 -4.07
CA ALA A 60 2.47 46.58 -3.62
C ALA A 60 3.25 47.16 -4.81
N ASP A 61 3.47 46.38 -5.87
CA ASP A 61 4.18 46.83 -7.07
C ASP A 61 3.43 47.94 -7.82
N GLU A 62 2.10 47.86 -7.89
CA GLU A 62 1.29 48.93 -8.46
C GLU A 62 1.38 50.22 -7.62
N ALA A 63 1.25 50.10 -6.30
CA ALA A 63 1.40 51.24 -5.39
C ALA A 63 2.80 51.86 -5.46
N ARG A 64 3.87 51.06 -5.61
CA ARG A 64 5.24 51.56 -5.83
C ARG A 64 5.36 52.36 -7.13
N LYS A 65 4.72 51.92 -8.22
CA LYS A 65 4.70 52.67 -9.49
C LYS A 65 3.99 54.01 -9.33
N LEU A 66 2.84 54.04 -8.65
CA LEU A 66 2.09 55.27 -8.38
C LEU A 66 2.87 56.21 -7.45
N MET A 67 3.53 55.68 -6.42
CA MET A 67 4.43 56.41 -5.54
C MET A 67 5.56 57.08 -6.33
N ALA A 68 6.24 56.34 -7.21
CA ALA A 68 7.31 56.87 -8.06
C ALA A 68 6.80 57.96 -9.01
N LYS A 69 5.60 57.79 -9.59
CA LYS A 69 4.95 58.81 -10.42
C LYS A 69 4.68 60.10 -9.63
N ARG A 70 4.16 60.00 -8.40
CA ARG A 70 3.94 61.16 -7.53
C ARG A 70 5.25 61.85 -7.14
N ALA A 71 6.31 61.09 -6.87
CA ALA A 71 7.63 61.66 -6.63
C ALA A 71 8.17 62.45 -7.85
N GLY A 72 8.02 61.90 -9.05
CA GLY A 72 8.40 62.60 -10.28
C GLY A 72 7.59 63.88 -10.52
N GLN A 73 6.28 63.87 -10.23
CA GLN A 73 5.42 65.06 -10.29
C GLN A 73 5.87 66.14 -9.30
N ALA A 74 6.20 65.76 -8.06
CA ALA A 74 6.71 66.69 -7.07
C ALA A 74 8.03 67.34 -7.52
N GLN A 75 8.95 66.54 -8.08
CA GLN A 75 10.21 67.06 -8.63
C GLN A 75 10.00 68.03 -9.79
N LEU A 76 9.04 67.75 -10.68
CA LEU A 76 8.73 68.63 -11.80
C LEU A 76 8.11 69.96 -11.32
N ALA A 77 7.19 69.90 -10.36
CA ALA A 77 6.57 71.08 -9.77
C ALA A 77 7.61 71.98 -9.06
N LEU A 78 8.54 71.40 -8.31
CA LEU A 78 9.64 72.16 -7.71
C LEU A 78 10.54 72.84 -8.75
N LYS A 79 10.83 72.18 -9.88
CA LYS A 79 11.60 72.80 -10.98
C LYS A 79 10.85 73.96 -11.65
N ALA A 80 9.52 73.97 -11.57
CA ALA A 80 8.67 75.02 -12.10
C ALA A 80 8.37 76.12 -11.05
N ASP A 81 8.97 76.06 -9.86
CA ASP A 81 8.72 76.96 -8.72
C ASP A 81 7.26 76.90 -8.20
N GLU A 82 6.55 75.82 -8.50
CA GLU A 82 5.15 75.57 -8.09
C GLU A 82 5.13 74.76 -6.78
N GLU A 83 5.49 75.41 -5.68
CA GLU A 83 5.72 74.75 -4.38
C GLU A 83 4.45 74.08 -3.80
N GLU A 84 3.27 74.69 -3.98
CA GLU A 84 2.00 74.10 -3.50
C GLU A 84 1.65 72.81 -4.26
N LEU A 85 1.90 72.77 -5.57
CA LEU A 85 1.69 71.58 -6.38
C LEU A 85 2.68 70.46 -5.99
N ALA A 86 3.92 70.83 -5.66
CA ALA A 86 4.91 69.90 -5.13
C ALA A 86 4.48 69.30 -3.78
N ARG A 87 3.96 70.13 -2.86
CA ARG A 87 3.40 69.67 -1.58
C ARG A 87 2.26 68.65 -1.79
N GLN A 88 1.31 68.96 -2.67
CA GLN A 88 0.20 68.05 -2.97
C GLN A 88 0.68 66.71 -3.55
N ALA A 89 1.62 66.74 -4.50
CA ALA A 89 2.21 65.53 -5.06
C ALA A 89 2.96 64.71 -3.99
N MET A 90 3.67 65.37 -3.07
CA MET A 90 4.35 64.72 -1.95
C MET A 90 3.37 64.06 -0.96
N HIS A 91 2.24 64.70 -0.65
CA HIS A 91 1.19 64.05 0.14
C HIS A 91 0.70 62.76 -0.53
N GLY A 92 0.45 62.79 -1.84
CA GLY A 92 0.09 61.60 -2.60
C GLY A 92 1.17 60.51 -2.57
N LYS A 93 2.46 60.90 -2.66
CA LYS A 93 3.58 59.96 -2.53
C LYS A 93 3.56 59.27 -1.16
N ILE A 94 3.40 60.02 -0.07
CA ILE A 94 3.37 59.48 1.30
C ILE A 94 2.19 58.49 1.46
N GLN A 95 1.02 58.81 0.90
CA GLN A 95 -0.13 57.89 0.93
C GLN A 95 0.16 56.57 0.23
N TYR A 96 0.77 56.59 -0.96
CA TYR A 96 1.15 55.35 -1.64
C TYR A 96 2.28 54.61 -0.91
N GLU A 97 3.20 55.32 -0.26
CA GLU A 97 4.24 54.71 0.57
C GLU A 97 3.65 53.92 1.74
N GLU A 98 2.61 54.46 2.40
CA GLU A 98 1.85 53.76 3.45
C GLU A 98 1.16 52.49 2.89
N GLN A 99 0.52 52.60 1.71
CA GLN A 99 -0.12 51.47 1.05
C GLN A 99 0.87 50.35 0.70
N VAL A 100 2.06 50.71 0.19
CA VAL A 100 3.13 49.73 -0.08
C VAL A 100 3.49 48.97 1.18
N LYS A 101 3.75 49.67 2.30
CA LYS A 101 4.07 49.04 3.59
C LYS A 101 2.94 48.11 4.07
N GLN A 102 1.69 48.53 3.89
CA GLN A 102 0.54 47.72 4.25
C GLN A 102 0.46 46.43 3.43
N TYR A 103 0.61 46.51 2.10
CA TYR A 103 0.56 45.33 1.23
C TYR A 103 1.74 44.39 1.47
N GLU A 104 2.95 44.92 1.68
CA GLU A 104 4.12 44.11 2.04
C GLU A 104 3.91 43.35 3.35
N LYS A 105 3.31 43.99 4.35
CA LYS A 105 2.97 43.32 5.62
C LYS A 105 1.96 42.20 5.41
N LEU A 106 0.88 42.45 4.66
CA LEU A 106 -0.14 41.44 4.35
C LEU A 106 0.43 40.27 3.53
N GLN A 107 1.35 40.56 2.61
CA GLN A 107 2.08 39.54 1.86
C GLN A 107 2.91 38.67 2.82
N ALA A 108 3.70 39.28 3.71
CA ALA A 108 4.54 38.54 4.66
C ALA A 108 3.70 37.65 5.59
N GLU A 109 2.58 38.16 6.12
CA GLU A 109 1.64 37.37 6.91
C GLU A 109 1.06 36.20 6.11
N ALA A 110 0.74 36.40 4.83
CA ALA A 110 0.25 35.35 3.97
C ALA A 110 1.31 34.28 3.69
N ASP A 111 2.56 34.67 3.47
CA ASP A 111 3.70 33.77 3.26
C ASP A 111 4.00 32.94 4.52
N GLU A 112 3.91 33.52 5.72
CA GLU A 112 4.04 32.79 6.97
C GLU A 112 2.94 31.72 7.14
N GLN A 113 1.70 32.05 6.79
CA GLN A 113 0.60 31.08 6.78
C GLN A 113 0.84 29.95 5.78
N VAL A 114 1.36 30.25 4.58
CA VAL A 114 1.76 29.22 3.61
C VAL A 114 2.79 28.28 4.19
N GLN A 115 3.84 28.80 4.84
CA GLN A 115 4.88 28.00 5.48
C GLN A 115 4.32 27.07 6.56
N ALA A 116 3.44 27.59 7.42
CA ALA A 116 2.78 26.81 8.47
C ALA A 116 1.93 25.66 7.88
N LEU A 117 1.13 25.95 6.85
CA LEU A 117 0.30 24.96 6.17
C LEU A 117 1.15 23.91 5.44
N MET A 118 2.26 24.31 4.80
CA MET A 118 3.18 23.36 4.15
C MET A 118 3.81 22.39 5.15
N LYS A 119 4.18 22.88 6.34
CA LYS A 119 4.69 22.02 7.42
C LYS A 119 3.64 21.01 7.88
N GLN A 120 2.39 21.45 8.07
CA GLN A 120 1.28 20.55 8.43
C GLN A 120 1.00 19.52 7.33
N LEU A 121 1.03 19.92 6.06
CA LEU A 121 0.88 19.02 4.92
C LEU A 121 1.98 17.96 4.88
N SER A 122 3.23 18.33 5.17
CA SER A 122 4.34 17.37 5.24
C SER A 122 4.11 16.30 6.31
N ASP A 123 3.75 16.71 7.53
CA ASP A 123 3.42 15.79 8.63
C ASP A 123 2.24 14.87 8.27
N MET A 124 1.21 15.39 7.61
CA MET A 124 0.10 14.57 7.12
C MET A 124 0.54 13.54 6.08
N LYS A 125 1.43 13.90 5.14
CA LYS A 125 1.96 12.99 4.11
C LYS A 125 2.84 11.90 4.73
N GLU A 126 3.66 12.23 5.72
CA GLU A 126 4.47 11.27 6.46
C GLU A 126 3.58 10.24 7.21
N ARG A 127 2.56 10.72 7.92
CA ARG A 127 1.59 9.85 8.61
C ARG A 127 0.82 8.97 7.63
N TYR A 128 0.43 9.50 6.48
CA TYR A 128 -0.24 8.71 5.44
C TYR A 128 0.64 7.55 4.96
N GLN A 129 1.94 7.82 4.75
CA GLN A 129 2.89 6.79 4.34
C GLN A 129 3.07 5.71 5.41
N LEU A 130 3.20 6.10 6.68
CA LEU A 130 3.26 5.15 7.80
C LEU A 130 2.02 4.23 7.84
N LEU A 131 0.82 4.79 7.61
CA LEU A 131 -0.43 4.02 7.61
C LEU A 131 -0.52 3.07 6.42
N LYS A 132 -0.02 3.49 5.26
CA LYS A 132 0.08 2.64 4.07
C LYS A 132 0.96 1.43 4.34
N ASP A 133 2.12 1.63 4.97
CA ASP A 133 3.04 0.54 5.30
C ASP A 133 2.44 -0.41 6.34
N ARG A 134 1.76 0.14 7.37
CA ARG A 134 1.06 -0.66 8.38
C ARG A 134 -0.10 -1.46 7.79
N LYS A 135 -0.85 -0.89 6.83
CA LYS A 135 -1.90 -1.61 6.10
C LYS A 135 -1.33 -2.82 5.36
N ASN A 136 -0.21 -2.64 4.67
CA ASN A 136 0.42 -3.73 3.93
C ASN A 136 0.90 -4.84 4.88
N ALA A 137 1.50 -4.48 6.02
CA ALA A 137 1.89 -5.43 7.05
C ALA A 137 0.70 -6.21 7.63
N LEU A 138 -0.44 -5.54 7.86
CA LEU A 138 -1.67 -6.20 8.35
C LEU A 138 -2.26 -7.15 7.32
N ILE A 139 -2.30 -6.75 6.05
CA ILE A 139 -2.78 -7.63 4.97
C ILE A 139 -1.89 -8.88 4.88
N ALA A 140 -0.57 -8.72 4.92
CA ALA A 140 0.36 -9.85 4.90
C ALA A 140 0.17 -10.79 6.11
N ARG A 141 -0.01 -10.23 7.32
CA ARG A 141 -0.30 -11.02 8.53
C ARG A 141 -1.64 -11.74 8.44
N ALA A 142 -2.69 -11.07 7.98
CA ALA A 142 -4.01 -11.67 7.79
C ALA A 142 -3.95 -12.82 6.77
N GLN A 143 -3.19 -12.66 5.68
CA GLN A 143 -2.98 -13.71 4.70
C GLN A 143 -2.18 -14.89 5.29
N ALA A 144 -1.11 -14.63 6.04
CA ALA A 144 -0.34 -15.68 6.71
C ALA A 144 -1.17 -16.45 7.74
N ALA A 145 -1.99 -15.75 8.54
CA ALA A 145 -2.91 -16.35 9.50
C ALA A 145 -3.95 -17.22 8.79
N LYS A 146 -4.57 -16.73 7.70
CA LYS A 146 -5.51 -17.50 6.89
C LYS A 146 -4.87 -18.73 6.24
N THR A 147 -3.64 -18.63 5.75
CA THR A 147 -2.89 -19.79 5.23
C THR A 147 -2.62 -20.81 6.32
N LYS A 148 -2.21 -20.37 7.52
CA LYS A 148 -2.00 -21.26 8.67
C LYS A 148 -3.29 -21.94 9.12
N GLU A 149 -4.41 -21.21 9.18
CA GLU A 149 -5.73 -21.74 9.48
C GLU A 149 -6.17 -22.77 8.44
N ASN A 150 -6.01 -22.47 7.15
CA ASN A 150 -6.28 -23.39 6.06
C ASN A 150 -5.41 -24.65 6.16
N MET A 151 -4.10 -24.52 6.41
CA MET A 151 -3.21 -25.65 6.63
C MET A 151 -3.62 -26.47 7.85
N THR A 152 -3.99 -25.82 8.96
CA THR A 152 -4.42 -26.51 10.19
C THR A 152 -5.75 -27.21 9.97
N THR A 153 -6.70 -26.63 9.23
CA THR A 153 -7.99 -27.23 8.87
C THR A 153 -7.82 -28.38 7.88
N THR A 154 -6.92 -28.22 6.90
CA THR A 154 -6.56 -29.27 5.96
C THR A 154 -5.82 -30.40 6.68
N MET A 155 -4.86 -30.11 7.56
CA MET A 155 -4.19 -31.11 8.40
C MET A 155 -5.16 -31.77 9.36
N ALA A 156 -6.09 -31.06 10.00
CA ALA A 156 -7.15 -31.64 10.82
C ALA A 156 -8.11 -32.52 10.01
N ARG A 157 -8.37 -32.19 8.74
CA ARG A 157 -9.05 -33.08 7.77
C ARG A 157 -8.20 -34.28 7.35
N PHE A 158 -6.87 -34.17 7.41
CA PHE A 158 -5.96 -35.30 7.20
C PHE A 158 -5.79 -36.15 8.47
N ASP A 159 -5.99 -35.59 9.66
CA ASP A 159 -5.79 -36.24 10.98
C ASP A 159 -7.05 -36.87 11.60
N SER A 160 -8.21 -36.78 10.95
CA SER A 160 -9.40 -37.58 11.33
C SER A 160 -9.81 -38.52 10.19
N ASP A 161 -9.58 -39.81 10.37
CA ASP A 161 -10.11 -40.96 9.60
C ASP A 161 -9.73 -41.14 8.11
N SER A 162 -9.19 -40.16 7.40
CA SER A 162 -9.05 -40.28 5.93
C SER A 162 -7.80 -41.06 5.44
N ILE A 163 -6.71 -41.09 6.22
CA ILE A 163 -5.47 -41.80 5.83
C ILE A 163 -5.59 -43.31 6.06
N ALA A 164 -6.23 -43.74 7.17
CA ALA A 164 -6.50 -45.16 7.42
C ALA A 164 -7.52 -45.74 6.43
N HIS A 165 -8.59 -45.00 6.09
CA HIS A 165 -9.52 -45.39 5.03
C HIS A 165 -8.94 -45.27 3.62
N GLY A 166 -7.96 -44.38 3.41
CA GLY A 166 -7.19 -44.30 2.17
C GLY A 166 -6.31 -45.52 1.96
N PHE A 167 -5.61 -45.97 3.00
CA PHE A 167 -4.79 -47.19 2.98
C PHE A 167 -5.64 -48.44 2.79
N SER A 168 -6.75 -48.58 3.53
CA SER A 168 -7.65 -49.74 3.42
C SER A 168 -8.30 -49.84 2.03
N ARG A 169 -8.65 -48.71 1.39
CA ARG A 169 -9.12 -48.69 -0.01
C ARG A 169 -8.03 -49.04 -1.04
N ILE A 170 -6.77 -48.72 -0.74
CA ILE A 170 -5.64 -49.10 -1.60
C ILE A 170 -5.33 -50.59 -1.44
N GLU A 171 -5.34 -51.13 -0.22
CA GLU A 171 -5.19 -52.57 0.04
C GLU A 171 -6.30 -53.39 -0.63
N GLU A 172 -7.56 -52.96 -0.53
CA GLU A 172 -8.69 -53.64 -1.18
C GLU A 172 -8.57 -53.60 -2.71
N ARG A 173 -8.08 -52.48 -3.27
CA ARG A 173 -7.80 -52.34 -4.72
C ARG A 173 -6.64 -53.21 -5.18
N ILE A 174 -5.60 -53.35 -4.35
CA ILE A 174 -4.46 -54.23 -4.62
C ILE A 174 -4.92 -55.69 -4.58
N MET A 175 -5.73 -56.09 -3.60
CA MET A 175 -6.31 -57.44 -3.50
C MET A 175 -7.22 -57.78 -4.69
N GLU A 176 -8.04 -56.82 -5.17
CA GLU A 176 -8.84 -56.98 -6.39
C GLU A 176 -7.98 -57.12 -7.65
N LEU A 177 -6.87 -56.39 -7.72
CA LEU A 177 -5.92 -56.47 -8.84
C LEU A 177 -5.14 -57.77 -8.84
N GLU A 178 -4.70 -58.25 -7.66
CA GLU A 178 -4.01 -59.53 -7.47
C GLU A 178 -4.92 -60.72 -7.84
N ASN A 179 -6.18 -60.71 -7.38
CA ASN A 179 -7.19 -61.70 -7.78
C ASN A 179 -7.50 -61.62 -9.29
N ARG A 180 -7.47 -60.42 -9.90
CA ARG A 180 -7.63 -60.27 -11.36
C ARG A 180 -6.45 -60.83 -12.13
N THR A 181 -5.22 -60.67 -11.65
CA THR A 181 -4.05 -61.29 -12.26
C THR A 181 -4.07 -62.82 -12.12
N GLU A 182 -4.57 -63.36 -11.01
CA GLU A 182 -4.73 -64.81 -10.82
C GLU A 182 -5.84 -65.43 -11.71
N VAL A 183 -6.86 -64.64 -12.07
CA VAL A 183 -7.92 -65.04 -13.01
C VAL A 183 -7.53 -64.78 -14.47
N MET A 184 -6.71 -63.76 -14.74
CA MET A 184 -6.18 -63.49 -16.10
C MET A 184 -5.07 -64.47 -16.52
N ASP A 185 -4.35 -65.07 -15.58
CA ASP A 185 -3.44 -66.20 -15.86
C ASP A 185 -4.21 -67.50 -16.24
N LYS A 186 -5.53 -67.51 -16.05
CA LYS A 186 -6.42 -68.62 -16.43
C LYS A 186 -7.26 -68.37 -17.68
N SER A 187 -7.07 -67.28 -18.42
CA SER A 187 -7.91 -66.99 -19.61
C SER A 187 -7.17 -66.55 -20.88
N HIS A 188 -5.83 -66.46 -20.89
CA HIS A 188 -5.06 -66.32 -22.13
C HIS A 188 -3.80 -67.19 -22.16
N SER A 189 -4.00 -68.51 -22.17
CA SER A 189 -3.09 -69.46 -22.84
C SER A 189 -3.88 -70.49 -23.66
N PHE A 190 -4.86 -70.01 -24.44
CA PHE A 190 -5.34 -70.81 -25.57
C PHE A 190 -4.31 -70.73 -26.70
N GLU A 191 -3.75 -71.90 -27.03
CA GLU A 191 -3.22 -72.24 -28.35
C GLU A 191 -1.94 -71.49 -28.81
N ALA A 192 -0.84 -71.76 -28.11
CA ALA A 192 0.48 -71.80 -28.74
C ALA A 192 1.02 -73.25 -28.70
N ARG A 193 0.39 -74.07 -29.53
CA ARG A 193 0.95 -75.21 -30.29
C ARG A 193 2.11 -75.99 -29.64
N ALA A 194 1.76 -77.22 -29.28
CA ALA A 194 2.65 -78.36 -29.10
C ALA A 194 3.82 -78.37 -30.10
N VAL A 195 5.03 -78.56 -29.57
CA VAL A 195 6.02 -79.61 -29.94
C VAL A 195 7.37 -79.27 -29.28
N LYS A 196 7.95 -80.28 -28.61
CA LYS A 196 9.32 -80.40 -28.05
C LYS A 196 9.55 -79.86 -26.63
N LEU A 197 9.48 -80.73 -25.63
CA LEU A 197 10.62 -81.56 -25.20
C LEU A 197 10.22 -82.43 -24.01
N GLU A 198 9.65 -83.61 -24.30
CA GLU A 198 9.77 -84.78 -23.45
C GLU A 198 11.25 -85.21 -23.40
N HIS A 199 12.05 -84.57 -22.55
CA HIS A 199 13.24 -85.17 -21.95
C HIS A 199 13.88 -84.18 -20.98
N ASN A 200 13.33 -84.09 -19.77
CA ASN A 200 14.09 -83.59 -18.63
C ASN A 200 14.00 -84.50 -17.39
N GLU A 201 13.28 -85.62 -17.50
CA GLU A 201 13.36 -86.73 -16.54
C GLU A 201 14.78 -87.35 -16.52
N ALA A 202 15.56 -87.20 -17.59
CA ALA A 202 16.97 -87.60 -17.64
C ALA A 202 17.93 -86.62 -16.91
N VAL A 203 17.53 -85.36 -16.68
CA VAL A 203 18.39 -84.34 -16.06
C VAL A 203 18.23 -84.30 -14.54
N GLU A 204 17.05 -84.66 -14.02
CA GLU A 204 16.85 -84.82 -12.58
C GLU A 204 17.46 -86.12 -12.01
N GLU A 205 17.57 -87.17 -12.84
CA GLU A 205 18.21 -88.44 -12.41
C GLU A 205 19.75 -88.32 -12.31
N GLU A 206 20.40 -87.53 -13.17
CA GLU A 206 21.84 -87.23 -13.06
C GLU A 206 22.17 -86.27 -11.90
N LEU A 207 21.29 -85.29 -11.61
CA LEU A 207 21.48 -84.36 -10.49
C LEU A 207 21.36 -85.03 -9.11
N LYS A 208 20.67 -86.18 -9.02
CA LYS A 208 20.56 -86.96 -7.79
C LYS A 208 21.80 -87.83 -7.55
N LYS A 209 22.40 -88.41 -8.60
CA LYS A 209 23.65 -89.17 -8.53
C LYS A 209 24.88 -88.32 -8.21
N MET A 210 24.87 -87.03 -8.58
CA MET A 210 25.97 -86.09 -8.26
C MET A 210 25.91 -85.52 -6.83
N LYS A 211 24.77 -85.66 -6.12
CA LYS A 211 24.62 -85.21 -4.72
C LYS A 211 24.94 -86.29 -3.67
N GLU A 212 25.07 -87.54 -4.08
CA GLU A 212 25.45 -88.67 -3.21
C GLU A 212 26.95 -89.04 -3.31
N SER A 213 27.76 -88.29 -4.08
CA SER A 213 29.22 -88.43 -4.15
C SER A 213 29.99 -87.28 -3.48
N VAL A 214 29.34 -86.58 -2.54
CA VAL A 214 30.01 -85.85 -1.44
C VAL A 214 29.81 -86.63 -0.16
#